data_AF-A0A1A7BJ88-F1
#
_entry.id   AF-A0A1A7BJ88-F1
#
_cell.length_a   1.000
_cell.length_b   1.000
_cell.length_c   1.000
_cell.angle_alpha   90.00
_cell.angle_beta   90.00
_cell.angle_gamma   90.00
#
_symmetry.space_group_name_H-M   'P 1'
#
loop_
_entity.id
_entity.type
_entity.pdbx_description
1 polymer ?
#
loop_
_entity_poly.entity_id
_entity_poly.type
_entity_poly.pdbx_seq_one_letter_code
_entity_poly.pdbx_strand_id
1 'polypeptide(L)'
;MCPRCGAKTLFAAPAGLAEECASCGLDFLTLERGGRFVGVLTMLLALVLIFAALGVDEWLRPPLWASLAFWAPVTVGTVIGALRLYKTIWIYHSYQGSEE
;
A
#
# COMPACT_ATOMS: atom_id res chain seq x y z
N MET A 1 -7.97 0.41 10.11
CA MET A 1 -9.04 1.13 10.85
C MET A 1 -8.36 2.27 11.62
N CYS A 2 -9.09 3.25 12.15
CA CYS A 2 -8.48 4.24 13.05
C CYS A 2 -7.96 3.52 14.32
N PRO A 3 -6.69 3.72 14.73
CA PRO A 3 -6.13 3.03 15.89
C PRO A 3 -6.80 3.46 17.21
N ARG A 4 -7.28 4.70 17.30
CA ARG A 4 -7.90 5.27 18.51
C ARG A 4 -9.37 4.85 18.70
N CYS A 5 -10.19 4.89 17.66
CA CYS A 5 -11.65 4.68 17.75
C CYS A 5 -12.18 3.46 16.97
N GLY A 6 -11.35 2.78 16.18
CA GLY A 6 -11.76 1.63 15.38
C GLY A 6 -12.58 1.94 14.11
N ALA A 7 -12.91 3.21 13.83
CA ALA A 7 -13.69 3.58 12.64
C ALA A 7 -12.97 3.28 11.32
N LYS A 8 -13.72 2.99 10.24
CA LYS A 8 -13.19 2.72 8.89
C LYS A 8 -12.88 4.01 8.10
N THR A 9 -12.23 4.98 8.73
CA THR A 9 -11.96 6.32 8.16
C THR A 9 -10.49 6.53 7.76
N LEU A 10 -9.65 5.49 7.85
CA LEU A 10 -8.20 5.64 7.71
C LEU A 10 -7.77 6.06 6.30
N PHE A 11 -8.46 5.58 5.25
CA PHE A 11 -8.10 5.85 3.85
C PHE A 11 -9.18 6.67 3.15
N ALA A 12 -8.80 7.82 2.58
CA ALA A 12 -9.66 8.65 1.74
C ALA A 12 -9.55 8.32 0.25
N ALA A 13 -8.49 7.61 -0.15
CA ALA A 13 -8.24 7.21 -1.54
C ALA A 13 -7.77 5.74 -1.61
N PRO A 14 -7.58 5.15 -2.81
CA PRO A 14 -7.12 3.77 -2.93
C PRO A 14 -5.84 3.47 -2.15
N ALA A 15 -4.86 4.38 -2.13
CA ALA A 15 -3.66 4.28 -1.31
C ALA A 15 -3.33 5.56 -0.53
N GLY A 16 -4.26 6.52 -0.49
CA GLY A 16 -4.12 7.79 0.21
C GLY A 16 -4.76 7.75 1.59
N LEU A 17 -4.01 8.17 2.61
CA LEU A 17 -4.51 8.36 3.96
C LEU A 17 -5.46 9.56 3.99
N ALA A 18 -6.47 9.50 4.86
CA ALA A 18 -7.23 10.69 5.21
C ALA A 18 -6.32 11.65 6.01
N GLU A 19 -6.63 12.95 6.01
CA GLU A 19 -5.88 13.91 6.82
C GLU A 19 -6.15 13.69 8.31
N GLU A 20 -7.43 13.49 8.66
CA GLU A 20 -7.87 13.20 10.03
C GLU A 20 -8.98 12.14 10.09
N CYS A 21 -9.19 11.57 11.27
CA CYS A 21 -10.30 10.68 11.53
C CYS A 21 -11.61 11.46 11.73
N ALA A 22 -12.57 11.31 10.80
CA ALA A 22 -13.89 11.93 10.89
C ALA A 22 -14.72 11.57 12.15
N SER A 23 -14.35 10.52 12.90
CA SER A 23 -15.06 10.11 14.11
C SER A 23 -14.43 10.60 15.42
N CYS A 24 -13.11 10.80 15.48
CA CYS A 24 -12.41 11.14 16.72
C CYS A 24 -11.36 12.26 16.60
N GLY A 25 -11.21 12.86 15.41
CA GLY A 25 -10.31 13.98 15.15
C GLY A 25 -8.81 13.65 15.24
N LEU A 26 -8.44 12.37 15.11
CA LEU A 26 -7.03 11.97 15.12
C LEU A 26 -6.36 12.37 13.80
N ASP A 27 -5.35 13.24 13.85
CA ASP A 27 -4.54 13.67 12.70
C ASP A 27 -3.60 12.55 12.23
N PHE A 28 -3.88 11.98 11.05
CA PHE A 28 -3.07 10.90 10.47
C PHE A 28 -1.80 11.40 9.78
N LEU A 29 -1.76 12.65 9.30
CA LEU A 29 -0.59 13.21 8.61
C LEU A 29 0.60 13.34 9.56
N THR A 30 0.33 13.69 10.82
CA THR A 30 1.37 13.76 11.85
C THR A 30 1.97 12.37 12.12
N LEU A 31 1.19 11.30 12.00
CA LEU A 31 1.66 9.91 12.14
C LEU A 31 2.35 9.36 10.87
N GLU A 32 2.06 9.90 9.69
CA GLU A 32 2.66 9.47 8.41
C GLU A 32 4.10 9.98 8.20
N ARG A 33 4.53 11.01 8.95
CA ARG A 33 5.79 11.77 8.77
C ARG A 33 7.09 10.94 8.79
N GLY A 34 7.02 9.64 9.10
CA GLY A 34 8.14 8.69 9.08
C GLY A 34 8.19 7.71 7.90
N GLY A 35 7.28 7.79 6.93
CA GLY A 35 7.12 6.84 5.81
C GLY A 35 8.22 6.82 4.74
N ARG A 36 9.49 7.06 5.08
CA ARG A 36 10.62 7.08 4.14
C ARG A 36 10.85 5.76 3.39
N PHE A 37 10.30 4.65 3.87
CA PHE A 37 10.47 3.34 3.24
C PHE A 37 9.41 3.01 2.18
N VAL A 38 8.46 3.91 1.89
CA VAL A 38 7.48 3.69 0.81
C VAL A 38 8.18 3.43 -0.53
N GLY A 39 9.20 4.22 -0.86
CA GLY A 39 9.96 4.05 -2.11
C GLY A 39 10.69 2.70 -2.18
N VAL A 40 11.31 2.28 -1.07
CA VAL A 40 12.01 0.99 -0.97
C VAL A 40 11.04 -0.17 -1.14
N LEU A 41 9.88 -0.11 -0.48
CA LEU A 41 8.82 -1.10 -0.62
C LEU A 41 8.35 -1.22 -2.07
N THR A 42 8.07 -0.09 -2.73
CA THR A 42 7.62 -0.11 -4.14
C THR A 42 8.69 -0.65 -5.08
N MET A 43 9.97 -0.38 -4.82
CA MET A 43 11.08 -0.88 -5.64
C MET A 43 11.22 -2.40 -5.52
N LEU A 44 11.20 -2.94 -4.31
CA LEU A 44 11.25 -4.39 -4.09
C LEU A 44 10.04 -5.09 -4.70
N LEU A 45 8.87 -4.48 -4.57
CA LEU A 45 7.63 -5.03 -5.14
C LEU A 45 7.66 -5.03 -6.67
N ALA A 46 8.18 -3.97 -7.29
CA ALA A 46 8.41 -3.92 -8.73
C ALA A 46 9.38 -5.02 -9.20
N LEU A 47 10.49 -5.22 -8.47
CA LEU A 47 11.46 -6.28 -8.77
C LEU A 47 10.79 -7.67 -8.78
N VAL A 48 10.01 -7.97 -7.73
CA VAL A 48 9.28 -9.25 -7.63
C VAL A 48 8.28 -9.43 -8.77
N LEU A 49 7.50 -8.40 -9.09
CA LEU A 49 6.53 -8.44 -10.18
C LEU A 49 7.20 -8.67 -11.54
N ILE A 50 8.36 -8.04 -11.80
CA ILE A 50 9.12 -8.23 -13.04
C ILE A 50 9.59 -9.68 -13.17
N PHE A 51 10.18 -10.26 -12.12
CA PHE A 51 10.61 -11.66 -12.15
C PHE A 51 9.44 -12.62 -12.36
N ALA A 52 8.31 -12.36 -11.72
CA ALA A 52 7.10 -13.16 -11.90
C ALA A 52 6.55 -13.03 -13.33
N ALA A 53 6.55 -11.83 -13.92
CA ALA A 53 6.14 -11.59 -15.29
C ALA A 53 7.03 -12.30 -16.30
N LEU A 54 8.35 -12.19 -16.14
CA LEU A 54 9.31 -12.89 -17.00
C LEU A 54 9.18 -14.41 -16.89
N GLY A 55 8.99 -14.95 -15.68
CA GLY A 55 8.77 -16.38 -15.48
C GLY A 55 7.51 -16.90 -16.18
N VAL A 56 6.41 -16.13 -16.11
CA VAL A 56 5.16 -16.44 -16.82
C VAL A 56 5.35 -16.37 -18.34
N ASP A 57 6.08 -15.37 -18.83
CA ASP A 57 6.30 -15.18 -20.27
C ASP A 57 7.12 -16.33 -20.87
N GLU A 58 8.17 -16.80 -20.19
CA GLU A 58 8.97 -17.93 -20.66
C GLU A 58 8.18 -19.25 -20.65
N TRP A 59 7.35 -19.48 -19.62
CA TRP A 59 6.64 -20.74 -19.44
C TRP A 59 5.41 -20.86 -20.33
N LEU A 60 4.59 -19.81 -20.41
CA LEU A 60 3.30 -19.84 -21.11
C LEU A 60 3.35 -19.21 -22.50
N ARG A 61 4.41 -18.45 -22.82
CA ARG A 61 4.58 -17.69 -24.08
C ARG A 61 3.27 -17.02 -24.54
N PRO A 62 2.58 -16.30 -23.63
CA PRO A 62 1.31 -15.67 -23.95
C PRO A 62 1.50 -14.59 -25.02
N PRO A 63 0.46 -14.29 -25.82
CA PRO A 63 0.50 -13.13 -26.70
C PRO A 63 0.58 -11.84 -25.86
N LEU A 64 1.30 -10.83 -26.37
CA LEU A 64 1.62 -9.59 -25.64
C LEU A 64 0.40 -8.88 -25.02
N TRP A 65 -0.75 -8.92 -25.71
CA TRP A 65 -1.98 -8.31 -25.22
C TRP A 65 -2.51 -9.01 -23.97
N ALA A 66 -2.36 -10.34 -23.86
CA ALA A 66 -2.81 -11.12 -22.72
C ALA A 66 -1.92 -10.86 -21.51
N SER A 67 -0.60 -10.80 -21.72
CA SER A 67 0.37 -10.40 -20.68
C SER A 67 0.02 -9.02 -20.14
N LEU A 68 -0.20 -8.03 -21.00
CA LEU A 68 -0.56 -6.69 -20.58
C LEU A 68 -1.91 -6.66 -19.83
N ALA A 69 -2.93 -7.33 -20.36
CA ALA A 69 -4.25 -7.37 -19.77
C ALA A 69 -4.27 -8.00 -18.37
N PHE A 70 -3.38 -8.96 -18.11
CA PHE A 70 -3.25 -9.60 -16.80
C PHE A 70 -2.34 -8.81 -15.84
N TRP A 71 -1.14 -8.44 -16.28
CA TRP A 71 -0.14 -7.81 -15.42
C TRP A 71 -0.48 -6.37 -15.05
N ALA A 72 -1.21 -5.63 -15.89
CA ALA A 72 -1.65 -4.27 -15.57
C ALA A 72 -2.54 -4.22 -14.31
N PRO A 73 -3.69 -4.93 -14.24
CA PRO A 73 -4.52 -4.93 -13.04
C PRO A 73 -3.82 -5.57 -11.84
N VAL A 74 -3.03 -6.64 -12.04
CA VAL A 74 -2.26 -7.27 -10.96
C VAL A 74 -1.27 -6.29 -10.34
N THR A 75 -0.52 -5.54 -11.16
CA THR A 75 0.45 -4.56 -10.66
C THR A 75 -0.26 -3.46 -9.87
N VAL A 76 -1.34 -2.90 -10.42
CA VAL A 76 -2.11 -1.84 -9.75
C VAL A 76 -2.67 -2.33 -8.41
N GLY A 77 -3.31 -3.50 -8.40
CA GLY A 77 -3.87 -4.09 -7.18
C GLY A 77 -2.79 -4.39 -6.13
N THR A 78 -1.67 -4.94 -6.56
CA THR A 78 -0.55 -5.29 -5.66
C THR A 78 0.07 -4.05 -5.04
N VAL A 79 0.31 -2.99 -5.82
CA VAL A 79 0.85 -1.72 -5.31
C VAL A 79 -0.12 -1.08 -4.32
N ILE A 80 -1.40 -0.98 -4.67
CA ILE A 80 -2.42 -0.41 -3.79
C ILE A 80 -2.51 -1.21 -2.48
N GLY A 81 -2.56 -2.54 -2.57
CA GLY A 81 -2.62 -3.43 -1.41
C GLY A 81 -1.41 -3.28 -0.50
N ALA A 82 -0.20 -3.32 -1.07
CA ALA A 82 1.04 -3.18 -0.31
C ALA A 82 1.15 -1.82 0.37
N LEU A 83 0.82 -0.74 -0.33
CA LEU A 83 0.82 0.62 0.25
C LEU A 83 -0.20 0.73 1.39
N ARG A 84 -1.40 0.18 1.23
CA ARG A 84 -2.41 0.17 2.30
C ARG A 84 -1.93 -0.58 3.53
N LEU A 85 -1.37 -1.78 3.36
CA LEU A 85 -0.84 -2.56 4.46
C LEU A 85 0.30 -1.83 5.17
N TYR A 86 1.28 -1.35 4.41
CA TYR A 86 2.43 -0.63 4.94
C TYR A 86 2.02 0.62 5.72
N LYS A 87 1.17 1.48 5.14
CA LYS A 87 0.68 2.71 5.80
C LYS A 87 -0.10 2.39 7.07
N THR A 88 -0.92 1.34 7.05
CA THR A 88 -1.66 0.90 8.24
C THR A 88 -0.69 0.48 9.34
N ILE A 89 0.25 -0.43 9.05
CA ILE A 89 1.22 -0.92 10.02
C ILE A 89 2.03 0.25 10.60
N TRP A 90 2.49 1.16 9.74
CA TRP A 90 3.25 2.33 10.15
C TRP A 90 2.49 3.22 11.13
N ILE A 91 1.23 3.53 10.83
CA ILE A 91 0.39 4.37 11.71
C ILE A 91 0.11 3.71 13.05
N TYR A 92 -0.14 2.41 13.08
CA TYR A 92 -0.36 1.72 14.35
C TYR A 92 0.90 1.73 15.21
N HIS A 93 2.08 1.56 14.60
CA HIS A 93 3.35 1.63 15.30
C HIS A 93 3.65 3.04 15.80
N SER A 94 3.43 4.08 14.98
CA SER A 94 3.67 5.47 15.40
C SER A 94 2.67 5.95 16.45
N TYR A 95 1.44 5.45 16.43
CA TYR A 95 0.44 5.73 17.47
C TYR A 95 0.89 5.18 18.84
N GLN A 96 1.36 3.92 18.89
CA GLN A 96 1.84 3.31 20.13
C GLN A 96 3.01 4.08 20.76
N GLY A 97 4.00 4.47 19.97
CA GLY A 97 5.15 5.24 20.46
C GLY A 97 4.84 6.71 20.79
N SER A 98 3.61 7.19 20.56
CA SER A 98 3.17 8.54 20.94
C SER A 98 2.39 8.58 22.26
N GLU A 99 1.98 7.42 22.77
CA GLU A 99 1.29 7.28 24.06
C GLU A 99 2.26 7.04 25.24
N GLU A 100 3.55 6.84 24.96
CA GLU A 100 4.66 6.78 25.94
C GLU A 100 5.23 8.17 26.25
#